data_AF-A0A1T1GQT5-F1
#
_entry.id   AF-A0A1T1GQT5-F1
#
_cell.length_a   1.000
_cell.length_b   1.000
_cell.length_c   1.000
_cell.angle_alpha   90.00
_cell.angle_beta   90.00
_cell.angle_gamma   90.00
#
_symmetry.space_group_name_H-M   'P 1'
#
loop_
_entity.id
_entity.type
_entity.pdbx_description
1 polymer ?
#
loop_
_entity_poly.entity_id
_entity_poly.type
_entity_poly.pdbx_seq_one_letter_code
_entity_poly.pdbx_strand_id
1 'polypeptide(L)'
;MPIPSDFDLPALQLKHPDAFYQRLLFAHFKIINLTPTAPVLIFSFCLILFISLGSAVLGHMLSTAFSIHDPKMAFNLGVLIILPLIYCYVWYAHYQTRFSSKSAVQRLQIQLYLLGGFTLILAINFKYLQTDVLNLISLCGLFFSLFLCVFTELFYKPESSAIERVKLQKLRQLAFWSYQQSLKQTEHQTYYCTLHLQAMQEEQKLSVSIKSSFKDFIDNSE
;
A
#
# COMPACT_ATOMS: atom_id res chain seq x y z
N MET A 1 25.57 -19.81 -15.36
CA MET A 1 25.39 -20.81 -14.27
C MET A 1 24.00 -21.43 -14.40
N PRO A 2 23.87 -22.76 -14.37
CA PRO A 2 22.57 -23.42 -14.38
C PRO A 2 21.85 -23.15 -13.05
N ILE A 3 20.53 -22.96 -13.10
CA ILE A 3 19.70 -22.60 -11.95
C ILE A 3 19.34 -23.88 -11.19
N PRO A 4 19.50 -23.93 -9.85
CA PRO A 4 19.06 -25.08 -9.06
C PRO A 4 17.55 -25.28 -9.20
N SER A 5 17.11 -26.54 -9.30
CA SER A 5 15.69 -26.92 -9.40
C SER A 5 14.88 -26.60 -8.15
N ASP A 6 15.55 -26.47 -7.00
CA ASP A 6 14.92 -26.19 -5.71
C ASP A 6 15.15 -24.73 -5.29
N PHE A 7 14.05 -24.02 -5.07
CA PHE A 7 14.07 -22.65 -4.57
C PHE A 7 14.41 -22.64 -3.07
N ASP A 8 15.66 -22.31 -2.75
CA ASP A 8 16.16 -22.24 -1.37
C ASP A 8 16.30 -20.78 -0.91
N LEU A 9 15.33 -20.32 -0.13
CA LEU A 9 15.29 -18.94 0.38
C LEU A 9 16.46 -18.63 1.35
N PRO A 10 16.80 -19.47 2.35
CA PRO A 10 18.02 -19.31 3.15
C PRO A 10 19.31 -19.17 2.33
N ALA A 11 19.53 -20.03 1.33
CA ALA A 11 20.72 -19.93 0.49
C ALA A 11 20.75 -18.61 -0.31
N LEU A 12 19.59 -18.16 -0.81
CA LEU A 12 19.45 -16.88 -1.49
C LEU A 12 19.67 -15.67 -0.55
N GLN A 13 19.32 -15.79 0.73
CA GLN A 13 19.62 -14.78 1.75
C GLN A 13 21.11 -14.61 2.00
N LEU A 14 21.86 -15.71 2.04
CA LEU A 14 23.31 -15.66 2.17
C LEU A 14 23.97 -15.09 0.90
N LYS A 15 23.43 -15.41 -0.27
CA LYS A 15 23.97 -14.97 -1.56
C LYS A 15 23.71 -13.49 -1.87
N HIS A 16 22.51 -12.99 -1.54
CA HIS A 16 22.06 -11.63 -1.87
C HIS A 16 21.44 -10.94 -0.65
N PRO A 17 22.22 -10.59 0.39
CA PRO A 17 21.69 -10.02 1.63
C PRO A 17 20.92 -8.72 1.38
N ASP A 18 21.38 -7.89 0.44
CA ASP A 18 20.77 -6.60 0.09
C ASP A 18 19.31 -6.71 -0.34
N ALA A 19 18.94 -7.84 -0.93
CA ALA A 19 17.56 -8.09 -1.36
C ALA A 19 16.57 -8.08 -0.20
N PHE A 20 17.01 -8.42 1.02
CA PHE A 20 16.15 -8.63 2.18
C PHE A 20 16.08 -7.43 3.13
N TYR A 21 16.87 -6.38 2.85
CA TYR A 21 16.82 -5.10 3.56
C TYR A 21 15.97 -4.06 2.83
N GLN A 22 15.49 -4.36 1.62
CA GLN A 22 14.70 -3.44 0.83
C GLN A 22 13.36 -3.12 1.50
N ARG A 23 13.09 -1.82 1.68
CA ARG A 23 11.82 -1.34 2.24
C ARG A 23 10.73 -1.33 1.18
N LEU A 24 9.68 -2.12 1.41
CA LEU A 24 8.46 -2.11 0.61
C LEU A 24 7.42 -1.21 1.28
N LEU A 25 6.93 -0.21 0.56
CA LEU A 25 6.00 0.80 1.09
C LEU A 25 4.59 0.28 1.27
N PHE A 26 4.23 -0.83 0.64
CA PHE A 26 2.93 -1.49 0.80
C PHE A 26 2.96 -2.58 1.89
N ALA A 27 4.15 -3.01 2.33
CA ALA A 27 4.31 -4.06 3.32
C ALA A 27 4.66 -3.43 4.68
N HIS A 28 3.65 -2.87 5.35
CA HIS A 28 3.82 -2.19 6.65
C HIS A 28 4.02 -3.15 7.83
N PHE A 29 4.02 -4.46 7.60
CA PHE A 29 4.30 -5.46 8.62
C PHE A 29 5.80 -5.51 8.92
N LYS A 30 6.31 -4.56 9.68
CA LYS A 30 7.53 -4.77 10.45
C LYS A 30 7.12 -5.56 11.69
N ILE A 31 7.33 -6.87 11.60
CA ILE A 31 7.04 -7.88 12.62
C ILE A 31 7.40 -7.38 14.01
N ILE A 32 6.41 -7.30 14.90
CA ILE A 32 6.56 -7.69 16.30
C ILE A 32 5.30 -8.49 16.63
N ASN A 33 5.49 -9.71 17.13
CA ASN A 33 4.49 -10.78 17.28
C ASN A 33 3.10 -10.33 17.73
N LEU A 34 2.09 -11.11 17.31
CA LEU A 34 0.68 -11.02 17.65
C LEU A 34 -0.03 -9.86 16.94
N THR A 35 -1.04 -10.19 16.15
CA THR A 35 -2.11 -9.24 15.83
C THR A 35 -2.57 -8.57 17.13
N PRO A 36 -2.56 -7.24 17.18
CA PRO A 36 -3.84 -6.60 17.38
C PRO A 36 -4.12 -5.76 16.15
N THR A 37 -5.33 -5.88 15.64
CA THR A 37 -5.92 -4.89 14.74
C THR A 37 -5.74 -3.45 15.25
N ALA A 38 -5.62 -3.26 16.58
CA ALA A 38 -5.53 -1.97 17.23
C ALA A 38 -4.31 -1.09 16.84
N PRO A 39 -3.03 -1.49 16.93
CA PRO A 39 -1.92 -0.62 16.50
C PRO A 39 -1.98 -0.16 15.04
N VAL A 40 -2.44 -1.01 14.12
CA VAL A 40 -2.58 -0.63 12.70
C VAL A 40 -3.75 0.34 12.51
N LEU A 41 -4.88 0.10 13.19
CA LEU A 41 -6.01 1.03 13.20
C LEU A 41 -5.61 2.37 13.82
N ILE A 42 -4.93 2.36 14.97
CA ILE A 42 -4.41 3.57 15.65
C ILE A 42 -3.47 4.33 14.70
N PHE A 43 -2.51 3.66 14.07
CA PHE A 43 -1.61 4.29 13.10
C PHE A 43 -2.38 4.95 11.95
N SER A 44 -3.41 4.27 11.45
CA SER A 44 -4.26 4.79 10.38
C SER A 44 -5.10 6.00 10.81
N PHE A 45 -5.66 5.96 12.02
CA PHE A 45 -6.33 7.11 12.63
C PHE A 45 -5.38 8.29 12.83
N CYS A 46 -4.17 8.05 13.34
CA CYS A 46 -3.13 9.07 13.48
C CYS A 46 -2.75 9.67 12.13
N LEU A 47 -2.62 8.86 11.08
CA LEU A 47 -2.32 9.32 9.73
C LEU A 47 -3.44 10.21 9.17
N ILE A 48 -4.70 9.88 9.46
CA ILE A 48 -5.85 10.70 9.08
C ILE A 48 -5.87 12.01 9.83
N LEU A 49 -5.68 11.99 11.15
CA LEU A 49 -5.57 13.22 11.95
C LEU A 49 -4.43 14.10 11.45
N PHE A 50 -3.29 13.50 11.09
CA PHE A 50 -2.17 14.22 10.53
C PHE A 50 -2.51 14.87 9.17
N ILE A 51 -3.17 14.14 8.27
CA ILE A 51 -3.61 14.68 6.97
C ILE A 51 -4.66 15.78 7.17
N SER A 52 -5.63 15.61 8.07
CA SER A 52 -6.66 16.61 8.36
C SER A 52 -6.06 17.87 8.96
N LEU A 53 -5.14 17.73 9.94
CA LEU A 53 -4.43 18.86 10.54
C LEU A 53 -3.57 19.57 9.50
N GLY A 54 -2.80 18.82 8.71
CA GLY A 54 -2.00 19.36 7.61
C GLY A 54 -2.87 20.10 6.59
N SER A 55 -4.05 19.57 6.27
CA SER A 55 -5.00 20.22 5.34
C SER A 55 -5.55 21.51 5.92
N ALA A 56 -5.87 21.54 7.22
CA ALA A 56 -6.34 22.75 7.90
C ALA A 56 -5.26 23.83 7.96
N VAL A 57 -4.03 23.47 8.33
CA VAL A 57 -2.90 24.40 8.37
C VAL A 57 -2.58 24.95 6.98
N LEU A 58 -2.49 24.06 5.98
CA LEU A 58 -2.21 24.45 4.60
C LEU A 58 -3.35 25.30 4.04
N GLY A 59 -4.60 24.92 4.28
CA GLY A 59 -5.77 25.68 3.93
C GLY A 59 -5.77 27.08 4.54
N HIS A 60 -5.38 27.22 5.81
CA HIS A 60 -5.26 28.51 6.47
C HIS A 60 -4.17 29.39 5.84
N MET A 61 -2.98 28.82 5.57
CA MET A 61 -1.91 29.53 4.87
C MET A 61 -2.37 30.03 3.49
N LEU A 62 -3.06 29.18 2.72
CA LEU A 62 -3.61 29.55 1.42
C LEU A 62 -4.72 30.60 1.52
N SER A 63 -5.56 30.53 2.55
CA SER A 63 -6.60 31.53 2.82
C SER A 63 -5.99 32.91 3.04
N THR A 64 -4.87 33.00 3.77
CA THR A 64 -4.16 34.27 3.95
C THR A 64 -3.47 34.76 2.68
N ALA A 65 -2.97 33.86 1.84
CA ALA A 65 -2.27 34.21 0.59
C ALA A 65 -3.22 34.61 -0.55
N PHE A 66 -4.38 33.96 -0.65
CA PHE A 66 -5.35 34.14 -1.73
C PHE A 66 -6.63 34.89 -1.30
N SER A 67 -6.64 35.46 -0.09
CA SER A 67 -7.79 36.19 0.48
C SER A 67 -9.10 35.37 0.48
N ILE A 68 -9.02 34.07 0.74
CA ILE A 68 -10.21 33.20 0.82
C ILE A 68 -10.82 33.37 2.21
N HIS A 69 -12.03 33.90 2.31
CA HIS A 69 -12.68 34.18 3.61
C HIS A 69 -13.53 33.02 4.13
N ASP A 70 -13.93 32.08 3.27
CA ASP A 70 -14.69 30.90 3.69
C ASP A 70 -13.75 29.80 4.24
N PRO A 71 -13.86 29.43 5.54
CA PRO A 71 -13.04 28.39 6.14
C PRO A 71 -13.25 27.00 5.50
N LYS A 72 -14.44 26.70 4.99
CA LYS A 72 -14.70 25.42 4.31
C LYS A 72 -13.93 25.33 3.01
N MET A 73 -13.99 26.40 2.21
CA MET A 73 -13.24 26.52 0.97
C MET A 73 -11.73 26.43 1.23
N ALA A 74 -11.23 27.11 2.28
CA ALA A 74 -9.84 27.03 2.69
C ALA A 74 -9.40 25.58 3.01
N PHE A 75 -10.19 24.86 3.81
CA PHE A 75 -9.91 23.47 4.16
C PHE A 75 -9.90 22.56 2.92
N ASN A 76 -10.92 22.65 2.06
CA ASN A 76 -11.01 21.85 0.84
C ASN A 76 -9.84 22.09 -0.10
N LEU A 77 -9.39 23.35 -0.22
CA LEU A 77 -8.21 23.70 -0.99
C LEU A 77 -6.94 23.07 -0.38
N GLY A 78 -6.80 23.10 0.95
CA GLY A 78 -5.72 22.42 1.64
C GLY A 78 -5.69 20.91 1.36
N VAL A 79 -6.86 20.26 1.39
CA VAL A 79 -7.01 18.84 1.03
C VAL A 79 -6.57 18.60 -0.42
N LEU A 80 -7.02 19.43 -1.37
CA LEU A 80 -6.67 19.30 -2.79
C LEU A 80 -5.17 19.43 -3.07
N ILE A 81 -4.41 20.17 -2.26
CA ILE A 81 -2.96 20.27 -2.41
C ILE A 81 -2.22 19.09 -1.78
N ILE A 82 -2.73 18.52 -0.69
CA ILE A 82 -2.10 17.35 -0.04
C ILE A 82 -2.34 16.05 -0.82
N LEU A 83 -3.51 15.91 -1.45
CA LEU A 83 -3.91 14.69 -2.16
C LEU A 83 -2.92 14.23 -3.26
N PRO A 84 -2.32 15.12 -4.08
CA PRO A 84 -1.26 14.74 -5.02
C PRO A 84 -0.06 14.05 -4.35
N LEU A 85 0.36 14.50 -3.16
CA LEU A 85 1.49 13.88 -2.44
C LEU A 85 1.14 12.45 -2.00
N ILE A 86 -0.07 12.26 -1.50
CA ILE A 86 -0.62 10.95 -1.15
C ILE A 86 -0.71 10.08 -2.40
N TYR A 87 -1.20 10.63 -3.52
CA TYR A 87 -1.32 9.91 -4.78
C TYR A 87 0.05 9.43 -5.28
N CYS A 88 1.09 10.27 -5.24
CA CYS A 88 2.46 9.87 -5.58
C CYS A 88 2.97 8.74 -4.69
N TYR A 89 2.70 8.79 -3.39
CA TYR A 89 3.06 7.73 -2.46
C TYR A 89 2.38 6.39 -2.82
N VAL A 90 1.06 6.40 -3.01
CA VAL A 90 0.29 5.19 -3.35
C VAL A 90 0.68 4.68 -4.74
N TRP A 91 0.95 5.57 -5.69
CA TRP A 91 1.41 5.21 -7.03
C TRP A 91 2.73 4.45 -6.99
N TYR A 92 3.69 4.96 -6.22
CA TYR A 92 4.98 4.29 -6.06
C TYR A 92 4.85 2.96 -5.30
N ALA A 93 3.98 2.89 -4.29
CA ALA A 93 3.65 1.63 -3.62
C ALA A 93 3.01 0.61 -4.59
N HIS A 94 2.10 1.05 -5.47
CA HIS A 94 1.51 0.21 -6.52
C HIS A 94 2.57 -0.30 -7.50
N TYR A 95 3.50 0.57 -7.93
CA TYR A 95 4.62 0.17 -8.76
C TYR A 95 5.47 -0.93 -8.11
N GLN A 96 5.83 -0.78 -6.82
CA GLN A 96 6.55 -1.83 -6.09
C GLN A 96 5.75 -3.13 -6.07
N THR A 97 4.46 -3.04 -5.75
CA THR A 97 3.56 -4.19 -5.61
C THR A 97 3.43 -4.98 -6.92
N ARG A 98 3.42 -4.29 -8.07
CA ARG A 98 3.35 -4.90 -9.40
C ARG A 98 4.43 -5.94 -9.64
N PHE A 99 5.60 -5.74 -9.05
CA PHE A 99 6.76 -6.62 -9.22
C PHE A 99 7.11 -7.42 -7.96
N SER A 100 6.20 -7.46 -6.98
CA SER A 100 6.46 -8.18 -5.72
C SER A 100 5.30 -9.01 -5.21
N SER A 101 4.05 -8.69 -5.56
CA SER A 101 2.88 -9.48 -5.12
C SER A 101 1.68 -9.28 -6.04
N LYS A 102 1.35 -10.30 -6.85
CA LYS A 102 0.16 -10.23 -7.73
C LYS A 102 -1.13 -9.99 -6.96
N SER A 103 -1.21 -10.57 -5.77
CA SER A 103 -2.43 -10.52 -4.99
C SER A 103 -2.73 -9.12 -4.45
N ALA A 104 -1.70 -8.30 -4.19
CA ALA A 104 -1.85 -6.95 -3.65
C ALA A 104 -2.01 -5.87 -4.73
N VAL A 105 -1.60 -6.14 -5.97
CA VAL A 105 -1.68 -5.17 -7.10
C VAL A 105 -3.08 -4.64 -7.30
N GLN A 106 -4.07 -5.53 -7.47
CA GLN A 106 -5.45 -5.13 -7.76
C GLN A 106 -6.02 -4.22 -6.67
N ARG A 107 -5.59 -4.40 -5.42
CA ARG A 107 -6.07 -3.62 -4.28
C ARG A 107 -5.52 -2.20 -4.29
N LEU A 108 -4.20 -2.06 -4.46
CA LEU A 108 -3.59 -0.73 -4.59
C LEU A 108 -4.08 -0.02 -5.86
N GLN A 109 -4.40 -0.76 -6.92
CA GLN A 109 -5.00 -0.21 -8.12
C GLN A 109 -6.42 0.34 -7.86
N ILE A 110 -7.28 -0.40 -7.15
CA ILE A 110 -8.59 0.10 -6.72
C ILE A 110 -8.44 1.34 -5.83
N GLN A 111 -7.50 1.33 -4.89
CA GLN A 111 -7.21 2.48 -4.05
C GLN A 111 -6.83 3.71 -4.88
N LEU A 112 -5.94 3.56 -5.87
CA LEU A 112 -5.56 4.66 -6.78
C LEU A 112 -6.76 5.21 -7.55
N TYR A 113 -7.64 4.34 -8.03
CA TYR A 113 -8.84 4.75 -8.77
C TYR A 113 -9.84 5.48 -7.87
N LEU A 114 -10.07 5.00 -6.65
CA LEU A 114 -10.93 5.69 -5.67
C LEU A 114 -10.34 7.04 -5.27
N LEU A 115 -9.04 7.08 -4.95
CA LEU A 115 -8.34 8.31 -4.57
C LEU A 115 -8.42 9.34 -5.70
N GLY A 116 -8.11 8.94 -6.93
CA GLY A 116 -8.22 9.80 -8.11
C GLY A 116 -9.65 10.26 -8.37
N GLY A 117 -10.61 9.34 -8.32
CA GLY A 117 -12.03 9.63 -8.55
C GLY A 117 -12.59 10.65 -7.56
N PHE A 118 -12.40 10.42 -6.25
CA PHE A 118 -12.88 11.37 -5.23
C PHE A 118 -12.11 12.69 -5.22
N THR A 119 -10.83 12.70 -5.62
CA THR A 119 -10.08 13.95 -5.82
C THR A 119 -10.70 14.77 -6.94
N LEU A 120 -11.07 14.14 -8.06
CA LEU A 120 -11.72 14.83 -9.18
C LEU A 120 -13.11 15.35 -8.78
N ILE A 121 -13.92 14.54 -8.08
CA ILE A 121 -15.23 14.98 -7.57
C ILE A 121 -15.06 16.19 -6.64
N LEU A 122 -14.10 16.15 -5.72
CA LEU A 122 -13.81 17.26 -4.81
C LEU A 122 -13.35 18.52 -5.57
N ALA A 123 -12.50 18.38 -6.59
CA ALA A 123 -12.02 19.49 -7.40
C ALA A 123 -13.15 20.13 -8.24
N ILE A 124 -14.02 19.31 -8.83
CA ILE A 124 -15.21 19.78 -9.56
C ILE A 124 -16.16 20.49 -8.60
N ASN A 125 -16.40 19.92 -7.41
CA ASN A 125 -17.25 20.54 -6.41
C ASN A 125 -16.66 21.88 -5.93
N PHE A 126 -15.34 21.94 -5.70
CA PHE A 126 -14.66 23.17 -5.31
C PHE A 126 -14.81 24.28 -6.34
N LYS A 127 -14.66 23.96 -7.63
CA LYS A 127 -14.67 24.95 -8.71
C LYS A 127 -16.06 25.37 -9.18
N TYR A 128 -17.04 24.45 -9.20
CA TYR A 128 -18.30 24.67 -9.92
C TYR A 128 -19.55 24.58 -9.03
N LEU A 129 -19.67 23.56 -8.18
CA LEU A 129 -20.95 23.21 -7.53
C LEU A 129 -21.06 23.73 -6.10
N GLN A 130 -19.94 23.76 -5.36
CA GLN A 130 -19.82 24.24 -3.98
C GLN A 130 -20.85 23.64 -3.02
N THR A 131 -21.25 22.38 -3.23
CA THR A 131 -22.25 21.71 -2.41
C THR A 131 -21.63 20.97 -1.22
N ASP A 132 -22.24 21.12 -0.04
CA ASP A 132 -21.80 20.45 1.20
C ASP A 132 -21.93 18.91 1.10
N VAL A 133 -22.96 18.42 0.41
CA VAL A 133 -23.20 16.97 0.22
C VAL A 133 -22.06 16.32 -0.56
N LEU A 134 -21.63 16.91 -1.69
CA LEU A 134 -20.52 16.37 -2.47
C LEU A 134 -19.18 16.49 -1.73
N ASN A 135 -18.98 17.53 -0.93
CA ASN A 135 -17.81 17.64 -0.06
C ASN A 135 -17.77 16.48 0.94
N LEU A 136 -18.88 16.21 1.64
CA LEU A 136 -18.97 15.11 2.59
C LEU A 136 -18.72 13.76 1.91
N ILE A 137 -19.39 13.48 0.79
CA ILE A 137 -19.22 12.23 0.03
C ILE A 137 -17.76 12.07 -0.40
N SER A 138 -17.13 13.13 -0.91
CA SER A 138 -15.74 13.09 -1.37
C SER A 138 -14.78 12.84 -0.22
N LEU A 139 -14.94 13.55 0.90
CA LEU A 139 -14.09 13.38 2.08
C LEU A 139 -14.22 11.97 2.67
N CYS A 140 -15.45 11.47 2.86
CA CYS A 140 -15.69 10.10 3.32
C CYS A 140 -15.07 9.07 2.37
N GLY A 141 -15.22 9.26 1.06
CA GLY A 141 -14.63 8.40 0.04
C GLY A 141 -13.10 8.40 0.05
N LEU A 142 -12.49 9.57 0.21
CA LEU A 142 -11.03 9.73 0.35
C LEU A 142 -10.53 9.01 1.62
N PHE A 143 -11.18 9.22 2.77
CA PHE A 143 -10.83 8.52 4.00
C PHE A 143 -10.95 7.00 3.86
N PHE A 144 -12.06 6.51 3.31
CA PHE A 144 -12.25 5.08 3.07
C PHE A 144 -11.18 4.50 2.14
N SER A 145 -10.83 5.21 1.07
CA SER A 145 -9.78 4.80 0.15
C SER A 145 -8.40 4.68 0.82
N LEU A 146 -8.09 5.57 1.76
CA LEU A 146 -6.83 5.52 2.52
C LEU A 146 -6.75 4.30 3.45
N PHE A 147 -7.88 3.88 4.03
CA PHE A 147 -7.94 2.71 4.90
C PHE A 147 -7.95 1.36 4.17
N LEU A 148 -8.26 1.33 2.88
CA LEU A 148 -8.46 0.07 2.13
C LEU A 148 -7.22 -0.85 2.18
N CYS A 149 -6.00 -0.29 2.23
CA CYS A 149 -4.78 -1.08 2.39
C CYS A 149 -4.67 -1.79 3.75
N VAL A 150 -5.09 -1.10 4.81
CA VAL A 150 -4.99 -1.56 6.20
C VAL A 150 -5.88 -2.77 6.45
N PHE A 151 -7.04 -2.82 5.81
CA PHE A 151 -8.00 -3.88 6.03
C PHE A 151 -7.65 -5.22 5.35
N THR A 152 -6.64 -5.26 4.49
CA THR A 152 -6.48 -6.39 3.56
C THR A 152 -5.52 -7.48 4.01
N GLU A 153 -4.60 -7.16 4.91
CA GLU A 153 -3.75 -8.17 5.58
C GLU A 153 -4.37 -8.67 6.90
N LEU A 154 -5.62 -8.27 7.19
CA LEU A 154 -6.45 -8.80 8.27
C LEU A 154 -7.08 -10.16 7.95
N PHE A 155 -7.13 -10.55 6.67
CA PHE A 155 -7.71 -11.83 6.21
C PHE A 155 -6.66 -12.95 6.07
N TYR A 156 -5.59 -12.91 6.86
CA TYR A 156 -4.74 -14.08 7.02
C TYR A 156 -5.39 -15.05 7.99
N LYS A 157 -5.32 -16.36 7.69
CA LYS A 157 -5.83 -17.39 8.58
C LYS A 157 -5.26 -17.17 9.99
N PRO A 158 -6.06 -17.28 11.05
CA PRO A 158 -5.58 -17.13 12.42
C PRO A 158 -4.46 -18.12 12.75
N GLU A 159 -4.48 -19.30 12.13
CA GLU A 159 -3.44 -20.33 12.26
C GLU A 159 -2.15 -20.08 11.43
N SER A 160 -2.12 -19.05 10.58
CA SER A 160 -0.90 -18.74 9.81
C SER A 160 0.24 -18.39 10.74
N SER A 161 1.32 -19.18 10.67
CA SER A 161 2.47 -19.00 11.56
C SER A 161 3.14 -17.67 11.28
N ALA A 162 3.64 -17.00 12.33
CA ALA A 162 4.44 -15.78 12.18
C ALA A 162 5.59 -15.98 11.18
N ILE A 163 6.16 -17.19 11.13
CA ILE A 163 7.23 -17.60 10.23
C ILE A 163 6.78 -17.53 8.76
N GLU A 164 5.55 -17.93 8.44
CA GLU A 164 5.02 -17.88 7.07
C GLU A 164 4.82 -16.43 6.61
N ARG A 165 4.36 -15.56 7.52
CA ARG A 165 4.22 -14.12 7.25
C ARG A 165 5.58 -13.46 7.01
N VAL A 166 6.59 -13.79 7.82
CA VAL A 166 7.97 -13.34 7.59
C VAL A 166 8.49 -13.84 6.25
N LYS A 167 8.30 -15.13 5.95
CA LYS A 167 8.72 -15.74 4.68
C LYS A 167 8.08 -15.04 3.49
N LEU A 168 6.79 -14.72 3.56
CA LEU A 168 6.08 -13.98 2.51
C LEU A 168 6.69 -12.59 2.29
N GLN A 169 6.98 -11.86 3.36
CA GLN A 169 7.61 -10.55 3.25
C GLN A 169 9.00 -10.65 2.60
N LYS A 170 9.80 -11.64 2.99
CA LYS A 170 11.13 -11.88 2.41
C LYS A 170 11.06 -12.25 0.93
N LEU A 171 10.06 -13.04 0.51
CA LEU A 171 9.80 -13.35 -0.89
C LEU A 171 9.45 -12.10 -1.70
N ARG A 172 8.57 -11.23 -1.18
CA ARG A 172 8.20 -9.96 -1.82
C ARG A 172 9.40 -9.03 -1.98
N GLN A 173 10.26 -8.95 -0.97
CA GLN A 173 11.49 -8.15 -1.01
C GLN A 173 12.45 -8.66 -2.08
N LEU A 174 12.69 -9.98 -2.11
CA LEU A 174 13.53 -10.64 -3.11
C LEU A 174 12.99 -10.45 -4.53
N ALA A 175 11.68 -10.60 -4.73
CA ALA A 175 11.03 -10.43 -6.02
C ALA A 175 11.20 -9.01 -6.57
N PHE A 176 11.00 -7.99 -5.74
CA PHE A 176 11.19 -6.60 -6.16
C PHE A 176 12.66 -6.28 -6.43
N TRP A 177 13.55 -6.70 -5.55
CA TRP A 177 14.99 -6.46 -5.69
C TRP A 177 15.55 -7.11 -6.96
N SER A 178 15.23 -8.38 -7.20
CA SER A 178 15.70 -9.11 -8.38
C SER A 178 15.20 -8.48 -9.69
N TYR A 179 13.96 -7.97 -9.71
CA TYR A 179 13.47 -7.16 -10.83
C TYR A 179 14.29 -5.88 -11.02
N GLN A 180 14.63 -5.16 -9.95
CA GLN A 180 15.47 -3.96 -10.08
C GLN A 180 16.89 -4.29 -10.57
N GLN A 181 17.46 -5.41 -10.14
CA GLN A 181 18.78 -5.83 -10.60
C GLN A 181 18.77 -6.28 -12.06
N SER A 182 17.69 -6.90 -12.54
CA SER A 182 17.58 -7.27 -13.96
C SER A 182 17.54 -6.05 -14.89
N LEU A 183 17.05 -4.90 -14.40
CA LEU A 183 17.09 -3.64 -15.14
C LEU A 183 18.47 -2.95 -15.11
N LYS A 184 19.24 -3.15 -14.03
CA LYS A 184 20.53 -2.48 -13.82
C LYS A 184 21.72 -3.26 -14.37
N GLN A 185 21.67 -4.60 -14.31
CA GLN A 185 22.81 -5.47 -14.64
C GLN A 185 22.54 -6.26 -15.92
N THR A 186 23.01 -5.73 -17.05
CA THR A 186 22.78 -6.32 -18.38
C THR A 186 23.49 -7.69 -18.53
N GLU A 187 24.69 -7.85 -17.97
CA GLU A 187 25.49 -9.09 -18.09
C GLU A 187 24.89 -10.30 -17.34
N HIS A 188 24.07 -10.04 -16.31
CA HIS A 188 23.43 -11.08 -15.51
C HIS A 188 21.89 -10.98 -15.53
N GLN A 189 21.36 -10.26 -16.52
CA GLN A 189 19.94 -9.98 -16.63
C GLN A 189 19.08 -11.25 -16.62
N THR A 190 19.49 -12.29 -17.36
CA THR A 190 18.77 -13.57 -17.42
C THR A 190 18.65 -14.22 -16.05
N TYR A 191 19.74 -14.21 -15.25
CA TYR A 191 19.72 -14.76 -13.90
C TYR A 191 18.71 -14.03 -12.99
N TYR A 192 18.75 -12.70 -12.98
CA TYR A 192 17.86 -11.89 -12.16
C TYR A 192 16.40 -11.97 -12.62
N CYS A 193 16.15 -12.04 -13.93
CA CYS A 193 14.81 -12.26 -14.48
C CYS A 193 14.24 -13.62 -14.03
N THR A 194 15.02 -14.69 -14.10
CA THR A 194 14.54 -16.00 -13.63
C THR A 194 14.32 -16.02 -12.12
N LEU A 195 15.22 -15.42 -11.35
CA LEU A 195 15.08 -15.30 -9.90
C LEU A 195 13.81 -14.52 -9.52
N HIS A 196 13.52 -13.42 -10.22
CA HIS A 196 12.29 -12.66 -10.05
C HIS A 196 11.04 -13.51 -10.30
N LEU A 197 11.00 -14.25 -11.41
CA LEU A 197 9.87 -15.11 -11.76
C LEU A 197 9.66 -16.22 -10.71
N GLN A 198 10.73 -16.85 -10.26
CA GLN A 198 10.67 -17.87 -9.20
C GLN A 198 10.17 -17.29 -7.87
N ALA A 199 10.72 -16.15 -7.44
CA ALA A 199 10.28 -15.49 -6.21
C ALA A 199 8.80 -15.08 -6.27
N MET A 200 8.33 -14.59 -7.42
CA MET A 200 6.91 -14.27 -7.65
C MET A 200 6.00 -15.50 -7.61
N GLN A 201 6.46 -16.64 -8.13
CA GLN A 201 5.69 -17.89 -8.06
C GLN A 201 5.58 -18.41 -6.62
N GLU A 202 6.67 -18.39 -5.87
CA GLU A 202 6.68 -18.81 -4.47
C GLU A 202 5.88 -17.86 -3.56
N GLU A 203 5.93 -16.54 -3.82
CA GLU A 203 5.06 -15.57 -3.15
C GLU A 203 3.58 -15.88 -3.38
N GLN A 204 3.21 -16.20 -4.63
CA GLN A 204 1.83 -16.51 -4.99
C GLN A 204 1.35 -17.80 -4.31
N LYS A 205 2.17 -18.87 -4.32
CA LYS A 205 1.84 -20.14 -3.64
C LYS A 205 1.62 -19.93 -2.15
N LEU A 206 2.57 -19.26 -1.48
CA LEU A 206 2.48 -19.01 -0.04
C LEU A 206 1.31 -18.09 0.29
N SER A 207 1.10 -17.02 -0.49
CA SER A 207 -0.01 -16.09 -0.28
C SER A 207 -1.37 -16.76 -0.40
N VAL A 208 -1.55 -17.77 -1.27
CA VAL A 208 -2.82 -18.49 -1.40
C VAL A 208 -3.02 -19.43 -0.21
N SER A 209 -1.95 -20.10 0.25
CA SER A 209 -2.01 -21.04 1.38
C SER A 209 -2.47 -20.38 2.69
N ILE A 210 -1.94 -19.18 2.98
CA ILE A 210 -2.16 -18.48 4.25
C ILE A 210 -3.41 -17.57 4.28
N LYS A 211 -4.03 -17.28 3.13
CA LYS A 211 -5.22 -16.43 3.06
C LYS A 211 -6.45 -17.22 3.51
N SER A 212 -7.26 -16.62 4.38
CA SER A 212 -8.59 -17.14 4.69
C SER A 212 -9.58 -16.66 3.63
N SER A 213 -10.58 -17.48 3.30
CA SER A 213 -11.75 -16.96 2.59
C SER A 213 -12.50 -16.01 3.51
N PHE A 214 -13.20 -15.02 2.95
CA PHE A 214 -14.12 -14.17 3.72
C PHE A 214 -15.20 -15.02 4.42
N LYS A 215 -15.59 -16.13 3.79
CA LYS A 215 -16.49 -17.13 4.37
C LYS A 215 -15.90 -17.79 5.62
N ASP A 216 -14.64 -18.24 5.54
CA ASP A 216 -13.95 -18.85 6.68
C ASP A 216 -13.75 -17.87 7.85
N PHE A 217 -13.67 -16.57 7.57
CA PHE A 217 -13.57 -15.55 8.60
C PHE A 217 -14.91 -15.36 9.34
N ILE A 218 -16.03 -15.38 8.62
CA ILE A 218 -17.37 -15.27 9.19
C ILE A 218 -17.70 -16.53 10.01
N ASP A 219 -17.48 -17.71 9.44
CA ASP A 219 -17.83 -19.00 10.05
C ASP A 219 -17.02 -19.30 11.33
N ASN A 220 -15.84 -18.67 11.51
CA ASN A 220 -15.01 -18.81 12.73
C ASN A 220 -15.18 -17.66 13.74
N SER A 221 -16.11 -16.74 13.48
CA SER A 221 -16.42 -15.59 14.36
C SER A 221 -17.74 -15.72 15.13
N GLU A 222 -18.41 -16.87 14.99
CA GLU A 222 -19.48 -17.38 15.88
C GLU A 222 -18.89 -18.30 16.95
#